data_AF-A0A0F9FGU1-F1
#
_entry.id   AF-A0A0F9FGU1-F1
#
_cell.length_a   1.000
_cell.length_b   1.000
_cell.length_c   1.000
_cell.angle_alpha   90.00
_cell.angle_beta   90.00
_cell.angle_gamma   90.00
#
_symmetry.space_group_name_H-M   'P 1'
#
loop_
_entity.id
_entity.type
_entity.pdbx_description
1 polymer ?
#
loop_
_entity_poly.entity_id
_entity_poly.type
_entity_poly.pdbx_seq_one_letter_code
_entity_poly.pdbx_strand_id
1 'polypeptide(L)'
;MADGTKIEWVKNPDGSQGATWSPVSGCTKVSAGCASCYAARMANRLRGRHGYPKDDPFKVTLHPDRLEQPLHWRKSRNIFVCSMGDLFHDDVPDDFIVKVFILMAMAQRHT
;
A
#
# COMPACT_ATOMS: atom_id res chain seq x y z
N MET A 1 8.82 6.53 -4.42
CA MET A 1 8.72 7.01 -3.03
C MET A 1 7.27 7.30 -2.75
N ALA A 2 6.73 6.73 -1.67
CA ALA A 2 5.31 6.77 -1.35
C ALA A 2 4.93 8.01 -0.51
N ASP A 3 5.60 9.13 -0.75
CA ASP A 3 5.46 10.38 0.03
C ASP A 3 4.66 11.42 -0.77
N GLY A 4 3.94 12.29 -0.08
CA GLY A 4 3.12 13.33 -0.72
C GLY A 4 1.97 12.77 -1.56
N THR A 5 1.16 11.89 -0.96
CA THR A 5 0.04 11.27 -1.66
C THR A 5 -0.99 12.29 -2.16
N LYS A 6 -1.70 11.95 -3.24
CA LYS A 6 -2.83 12.74 -3.76
C LYS A 6 -4.18 12.33 -3.15
N ILE A 7 -4.19 11.36 -2.24
CA ILE A 7 -5.40 10.98 -1.50
C ILE A 7 -5.74 12.14 -0.56
N GLU A 8 -6.84 12.83 -0.83
CA GLU A 8 -7.14 14.16 -0.27
C GLU A 8 -7.28 14.20 1.25
N TRP A 9 -7.74 13.11 1.87
CA TRP A 9 -7.92 13.02 3.32
C TRP A 9 -6.67 12.55 4.07
N VAL A 10 -5.60 12.17 3.36
CA VAL A 10 -4.35 11.70 3.97
C VAL A 10 -3.44 12.90 4.18
N LYS A 11 -3.69 13.63 5.26
CA LYS A 11 -3.01 14.88 5.63
C LYS A 11 -2.28 14.71 6.96
N ASN A 12 -1.10 15.28 7.09
CA ASN A 12 -0.39 15.38 8.36
C ASN A 12 -1.04 16.45 9.27
N PRO A 13 -0.74 16.47 10.58
CA PRO A 13 -1.30 17.47 11.50
C PRO A 13 -1.00 18.93 11.10
N ASP A 14 0.11 19.18 10.41
CA ASP A 14 0.51 20.50 9.90
C ASP A 14 -0.17 20.89 8.56
N GLY A 15 -1.08 20.07 8.05
CA GLY A 15 -1.79 20.27 6.79
C GLY A 15 -1.03 19.81 5.53
N SER A 16 0.23 19.38 5.65
CA SER A 16 0.99 18.82 4.53
C SER A 16 0.43 17.45 4.10
N GLN A 17 0.76 17.01 2.87
CA GLN A 17 0.31 15.70 2.37
C GLN A 17 1.01 14.57 3.14
N GLY A 18 0.24 13.56 3.53
CA GLY A 18 0.77 12.34 4.11
C GLY A 18 1.32 11.39 3.06
N ALA A 19 1.45 10.11 3.44
CA ALA A 19 2.08 9.08 2.65
C ALA A 19 1.16 7.88 2.39
N THR A 20 1.56 7.05 1.43
CA THR A 20 0.97 5.71 1.25
C THR A 20 2.01 4.67 1.66
N TRP A 21 1.54 3.50 2.07
CA TRP A 21 2.41 2.35 2.30
C TRP A 21 1.69 1.10 1.85
N SER A 22 2.15 0.51 0.75
CA SER A 22 1.48 -0.63 0.11
C SER A 22 2.42 -1.85 0.10
N PRO A 23 2.48 -2.60 1.22
CA PRO A 23 3.22 -3.86 1.31
C PRO A 23 2.52 -4.98 0.53
N VAL A 24 1.27 -4.78 0.11
CA VAL A 24 0.52 -5.66 -0.81
C VAL A 24 0.01 -4.80 -1.98
N SER A 25 -0.06 -5.40 -3.17
CA SER A 25 -0.78 -4.86 -4.31
C SER A 25 -1.65 -5.91 -4.96
N GLY A 26 -2.73 -5.49 -5.62
CA GLY A 26 -3.69 -6.40 -6.23
C GLY A 26 -4.77 -6.89 -5.26
N CYS A 27 -5.91 -7.25 -5.82
CA CYS A 27 -7.04 -7.85 -5.12
C CYS A 27 -8.03 -8.47 -6.14
N THR A 28 -8.92 -9.33 -5.65
CA THR A 28 -10.02 -9.86 -6.46
C THR A 28 -11.16 -8.85 -6.60
N LYS A 29 -11.75 -8.77 -7.79
CA LYS A 29 -12.95 -7.95 -8.02
C LYS A 29 -14.16 -8.67 -7.43
N VAL A 30 -14.82 -8.05 -6.46
CA VAL A 30 -15.93 -8.67 -5.70
C VAL A 30 -17.32 -8.10 -6.03
N SER A 31 -17.40 -6.93 -6.67
CA SER A 31 -18.69 -6.28 -6.97
C SER A 31 -18.62 -5.32 -8.16
N ALA A 32 -19.78 -4.81 -8.58
CA ALA A 32 -19.90 -3.76 -9.60
C ALA A 32 -19.10 -2.49 -9.25
N GLY A 33 -18.83 -2.23 -7.96
CA GLY A 33 -17.98 -1.11 -7.53
C GLY A 33 -16.53 -1.20 -8.06
N CYS A 34 -16.06 -2.39 -8.44
CA CYS A 34 -14.73 -2.59 -9.00
C CYS A 34 -14.62 -2.17 -10.48
N ALA A 35 -15.71 -1.84 -11.17
CA ALA A 35 -15.73 -1.57 -12.61
C ALA A 35 -14.76 -0.44 -13.02
N SER A 36 -14.60 0.59 -12.18
CA SER A 36 -13.75 1.77 -12.45
C SER A 36 -12.52 1.88 -11.54
N CYS A 37 -12.04 0.75 -11.01
CA CYS A 37 -10.94 0.70 -10.03
C CYS A 37 -9.66 1.38 -10.56
N TYR A 38 -9.18 2.40 -9.84
CA TYR A 38 -7.96 3.12 -10.20
C TYR A 38 -6.71 2.26 -10.02
N ALA A 39 -6.67 1.42 -8.98
CA ALA A 39 -5.51 0.58 -8.67
C ALA A 39 -5.27 -0.44 -9.78
N ALA A 40 -6.32 -1.10 -10.29
CA ALA A 40 -6.23 -2.03 -11.41
C ALA A 40 -5.76 -1.35 -12.71
N ARG A 41 -6.21 -0.12 -12.98
CA ARG A 41 -5.74 0.67 -14.13
C ARG A 41 -4.27 1.05 -13.99
N MET A 42 -3.85 1.49 -12.81
CA MET A 42 -2.46 1.84 -12.53
C MET A 42 -1.53 0.63 -12.62
N ALA A 43 -1.93 -0.51 -12.06
CA ALA A 43 -1.17 -1.75 -12.17
C ALA A 43 -0.96 -2.17 -13.63
N ASN A 44 -2.00 -2.10 -14.46
CA ASN A 44 -1.88 -2.34 -15.90
C ASN A 44 -0.91 -1.37 -16.59
N ARG A 45 -0.90 -0.09 -16.22
CA ARG A 45 0.07 0.89 -16.74
C ARG A 45 1.51 0.55 -16.34
N LEU A 46 1.71 -0.01 -15.15
CA LEU A 46 3.01 -0.35 -14.57
C LEU A 46 3.42 -1.80 -14.82
N ARG A 47 2.69 -2.55 -15.64
CA ARG A 47 2.98 -3.94 -16.02
C ARG A 47 4.47 -4.22 -16.21
N GLY A 48 4.98 -5.23 -15.49
CA GLY A 48 6.38 -5.65 -15.53
C GLY A 48 7.37 -4.69 -14.87
N ARG A 49 6.91 -3.68 -14.13
CA ARG A 49 7.75 -2.65 -13.49
C ARG A 49 7.29 -2.40 -12.06
N HIS A 50 8.18 -1.88 -11.21
CA HIS A 50 7.86 -1.45 -9.84
C HIS A 50 7.11 -2.49 -8.99
N GLY A 51 7.41 -3.77 -9.19
CA GLY A 51 6.78 -4.89 -8.47
C GLY A 51 5.43 -5.36 -9.03
N TYR A 52 4.94 -4.83 -10.15
CA TYR A 52 3.72 -5.33 -10.80
C TYR A 52 4.08 -6.44 -11.81
N PRO A 53 3.47 -7.64 -11.72
CA PRO A 53 3.76 -8.73 -12.65
C PRO A 53 3.49 -8.38 -14.13
N LYS A 54 4.19 -9.05 -15.05
CA LYS A 54 4.04 -8.80 -16.49
C LYS A 54 2.76 -9.39 -17.05
N ASP A 55 2.37 -10.58 -16.63
CA ASP A 55 1.25 -11.31 -17.23
C ASP A 55 -0.08 -10.93 -16.56
N ASP A 56 -0.12 -10.99 -15.23
CA ASP A 56 -1.25 -10.54 -14.41
C ASP A 56 -0.83 -9.40 -13.46
N PRO A 57 -0.87 -8.14 -13.92
CA PRO A 57 -0.32 -7.02 -13.17
C PRO A 57 -1.11 -6.68 -11.91
N PHE A 58 -2.36 -7.13 -11.78
CA PHE A 58 -3.20 -6.86 -10.61
C PHE A 58 -3.43 -8.08 -9.72
N LYS A 59 -2.68 -9.17 -9.96
CA LYS A 59 -2.60 -10.30 -9.04
C LYS A 59 -2.13 -9.84 -7.66
N VAL A 60 -2.69 -10.43 -6.61
CA VAL A 60 -2.19 -10.27 -5.24
C VAL A 60 -0.70 -10.57 -5.21
N THR A 61 0.06 -9.56 -4.84
CA THR A 61 1.52 -9.59 -4.82
C THR A 61 1.99 -8.96 -3.51
N LEU A 62 2.76 -9.74 -2.75
CA LEU A 62 3.41 -9.28 -1.53
C LEU A 62 4.70 -8.54 -1.90
N HIS A 63 5.02 -7.48 -1.16
CA HIS A 63 6.23 -6.69 -1.32
C HIS A 63 7.02 -6.65 0.00
N PRO A 64 7.72 -7.75 0.35
CA PRO A 64 8.53 -7.81 1.58
C PRO A 64 9.59 -6.70 1.65
N ASP A 65 10.12 -6.28 0.49
CA ASP A 65 11.07 -5.17 0.33
C ASP A 65 10.52 -3.82 0.81
N ARG A 66 9.19 -3.71 0.98
CA ARG A 66 8.51 -2.49 1.40
C ARG A 66 8.12 -2.49 2.87
N LEU A 67 8.23 -3.62 3.56
CA LEU A 67 7.77 -3.78 4.93
C LEU A 67 8.43 -2.74 5.86
N GLU A 68 9.73 -2.54 5.76
CA GLU A 68 10.46 -1.65 6.67
C GLU A 68 10.38 -0.16 6.30
N GLN A 69 9.67 0.20 5.22
CA GLN A 69 9.56 1.61 4.78
C GLN A 69 9.16 2.58 5.89
N PRO A 70 8.19 2.27 6.77
CA PRO A 70 7.82 3.17 7.85
C PRO A 70 8.94 3.47 8.84
N LEU A 71 9.84 2.50 9.08
CA LEU A 71 10.95 2.66 10.04
C LEU A 71 12.00 3.67 9.55
N HIS A 72 12.13 3.83 8.24
CA HIS A 72 13.10 4.72 7.62
C HIS A 72 12.62 6.17 7.45
N TRP A 73 11.34 6.45 7.69
CA TRP A 73 10.84 7.81 7.62
C TRP A 73 11.34 8.66 8.80
N ARG A 74 11.99 9.78 8.47
CA ARG A 74 12.54 10.72 9.46
C ARG A 74 11.48 11.59 10.12
N LYS A 75 10.49 12.05 9.34
CA LYS A 75 9.39 12.88 9.82
C LYS A 75 8.15 12.02 10.04
N SER A 76 7.47 12.24 11.17
CA SER A 76 6.12 11.74 11.43
C SER A 76 5.18 12.12 10.28
N ARG A 77 4.24 11.23 9.95
CA ARG A 77 3.29 11.42 8.87
C ARG A 77 2.07 10.51 9.03
N ASN A 78 0.92 10.97 8.54
CA ASN A 78 -0.27 10.15 8.38
C ASN A 78 -0.11 9.24 7.15
N ILE A 79 -0.45 7.96 7.32
CA ILE A 79 -0.14 6.91 6.34
C ILE A 79 -1.41 6.19 5.95
N PHE A 80 -1.70 6.13 4.66
CA PHE A 80 -2.73 5.25 4.12
C PHE A 80 -2.12 3.90 3.74
N VAL A 81 -2.52 2.85 4.45
CA VAL A 81 -2.00 1.50 4.22
C VAL A 81 -2.75 0.85 3.06
N CYS A 82 -2.00 0.19 2.17
CA CYS A 82 -2.49 -0.65 1.09
C CYS A 82 -3.44 0.05 0.09
N SER A 83 -3.01 1.20 -0.46
CA SER A 83 -3.81 1.92 -1.48
C SER A 83 -3.89 1.18 -2.82
N MET A 84 -3.01 0.20 -3.07
CA MET A 84 -2.87 -0.48 -4.37
C MET A 84 -3.36 -1.93 -4.38
N GLY A 85 -4.01 -2.38 -3.32
CA GLY A 85 -4.46 -3.76 -3.17
C GLY A 85 -5.30 -3.94 -1.90
N ASP A 86 -5.33 -5.15 -1.39
CA ASP A 86 -6.04 -5.51 -0.17
C ASP A 86 -5.10 -6.27 0.77
N LEU A 87 -4.91 -5.75 1.99
CA LEU A 87 -4.03 -6.34 3.00
C LEU A 87 -4.62 -7.62 3.60
N PHE A 88 -5.94 -7.76 3.60
CA PHE A 88 -6.67 -8.86 4.23
C PHE A 88 -7.28 -9.82 3.19
N HIS A 89 -6.77 -9.80 1.96
CA HIS A 89 -7.19 -10.76 0.94
C HIS A 89 -6.78 -12.18 1.34
N ASP A 90 -7.59 -13.18 0.97
CA ASP A 90 -7.37 -14.61 1.29
C ASP A 90 -6.01 -15.18 0.82
N ASP A 91 -5.35 -14.49 -0.12
CA ASP A 91 -4.03 -14.87 -0.67
C ASP A 91 -2.87 -14.22 0.10
N VAL A 92 -3.15 -13.37 1.09
CA VAL A 92 -2.16 -12.75 1.96
C VAL A 92 -2.01 -13.61 3.22
N PRO A 93 -0.83 -14.22 3.46
CA PRO A 93 -0.62 -15.04 4.65
C PRO A 93 -0.74 -14.23 5.95
N ASP A 94 -1.33 -14.84 6.98
CA ASP A 94 -1.49 -14.22 8.31
C ASP A 94 -0.17 -13.74 8.90
N ASP A 95 0.93 -14.47 8.71
CA ASP A 95 2.26 -14.08 9.20
C ASP A 95 2.76 -12.78 8.53
N PHE A 96 2.37 -12.54 7.28
CA PHE A 96 2.67 -11.30 6.57
C PHE A 96 1.86 -10.13 7.15
N ILE A 97 0.58 -10.34 7.44
CA ILE A 97 -0.28 -9.35 8.10
C ILE A 97 0.31 -9.00 9.47
N VAL A 98 0.67 -10.01 10.28
CA VAL A 98 1.30 -9.82 11.59
C VAL A 98 2.58 -9.00 11.47
N LYS A 99 3.45 -9.27 10.49
CA LYS A 99 4.66 -8.46 10.24
C LYS A 99 4.34 -7.00 9.93
N VAL A 100 3.30 -6.73 9.14
CA VAL A 100 2.83 -5.36 8.87
C VAL A 100 2.45 -4.65 10.17
N PHE A 101 1.64 -5.27 11.02
CA PHE A 101 1.25 -4.70 12.32
C PHE A 101 2.43 -4.52 13.29
N ILE A 102 3.38 -5.46 13.33
CA ILE A 102 4.60 -5.33 14.12
C ILE A 102 5.38 -4.09 13.68
N LEU A 103 5.57 -3.91 12.36
CA LEU A 103 6.33 -2.77 11.84
C LEU A 103 5.60 -1.44 12.03
N MET A 104 4.26 -1.46 12.00
CA MET A 104 3.47 -0.31 12.45
C MET A 104 3.78 0.01 13.91
N ALA A 105 3.68 -0.96 14.83
CA ALA A 105 3.96 -0.73 16.25
C ALA A 105 5.42 -0.31 16.53
N MET A 106 6.37 -0.81 15.74
CA MET A 106 7.79 -0.46 15.86
C MET A 106 8.12 0.93 15.30
N ALA A 107 7.28 1.50 14.43
CA ALA A 107 7.50 2.80 13.81
C ALA A 107 7.22 3.94 14.81
N GLN A 108 8.07 4.12 15.82
CA GLN A 108 7.87 5.02 16.97
C GLN A 108 7.55 6.51 16.66
N ARG A 109 7.60 6.93 15.39
CA ARG A 109 7.37 8.31 14.94
C ARG A 109 5.93 8.52 14.47
N HIS A 110 4.96 8.20 15.32
CA HIS A 110 3.52 8.39 15.04
C HIS A 110 2.96 9.75 15.46
N THR A 111 3.73 10.51 16.25
CA THR A 111 3.37 11.84 16.77
C THR A 111 4.47 12.83 16.44
#